data_AF-A0A7V6ZQG2-F1
#
_entry.id   AF-A0A7V6ZQG2-F1
#
_cell.length_a   1.000
_cell.length_b   1.000
_cell.length_c   1.000
_cell.angle_alpha   90.00
_cell.angle_beta   90.00
_cell.angle_gamma   90.00
#
_symmetry.space_group_name_H-M   'P 1'
#
loop_
_entity.id
_entity.type
_entity.pdbx_description
1 polymer ?
#
loop_
_entity_poly.entity_id
_entity_poly.type
_entity_poly.pdbx_seq_one_letter_code
_entity_poly.pdbx_strand_id
1 'polypeptide(L)' 'MFKKFLVVLVALFGVFTLTSCNRRTYMADGEFIAFKESLNYGAPQITVVKVTIENDEIKSFYIDCLQSTAVKDESNT' A
#
# COMPACT_ATOMS: atom_id res chain seq x y z
N MET A 1 -19.57 -47.49 3.69
CA MET A 1 -19.43 -46.28 4.56
C MET A 1 -18.50 -45.23 3.97
N PHE A 2 -17.41 -45.64 3.28
CA PHE A 2 -16.42 -44.75 2.66
C PHE A 2 -16.99 -43.72 1.67
N LYS A 3 -17.93 -44.08 0.80
CA LYS A 3 -18.58 -43.13 -0.14
C LYS A 3 -19.32 -41.99 0.56
N LYS A 4 -19.99 -42.27 1.68
CA LYS A 4 -20.71 -41.24 2.47
C LYS A 4 -19.72 -40.29 3.16
N PHE A 5 -18.61 -40.83 3.66
CA PHE A 5 -17.53 -40.03 4.24
C PHE A 5 -16.85 -39.12 3.19
N LEU A 6 -16.58 -39.64 1.99
CA LEU A 6 -15.96 -38.86 0.92
C LEU A 6 -16.87 -37.71 0.43
N VAL A 7 -18.19 -37.94 0.34
CA VAL A 7 -19.16 -36.88 0.02
C VAL A 7 -19.17 -35.78 1.09
N VAL A 8 -19.11 -36.14 2.37
CA VAL A 8 -19.06 -35.16 3.47
C VAL A 8 -17.75 -34.36 3.44
N LEU A 9 -16.61 -35.00 3.13
CA LEU A 9 -15.32 -34.34 3.05
C LEU A 9 -15.25 -33.33 1.88
N VAL A 10 -15.79 -33.71 0.71
CA VAL A 10 -15.90 -32.80 -0.44
C VAL A 10 -16.86 -31.65 -0.15
N ALA A 11 -17.98 -31.91 0.53
CA ALA A 11 -18.92 -30.85 0.93
C ALA A 11 -18.28 -29.86 1.92
N LEU A 12 -17.51 -30.34 2.91
CA LEU A 12 -16.75 -29.50 3.84
C LEU A 12 -15.71 -28.64 3.11
N PHE A 13 -14.97 -29.21 2.16
CA PHE A 13 -13.97 -28.48 1.37
C PHE A 13 -14.63 -27.44 0.45
N GLY A 14 -15.79 -27.77 -0.12
CA GLY A 14 -16.59 -26.85 -0.94
C GLY A 14 -17.09 -25.64 -0.14
N VAL A 15 -17.59 -25.85 1.09
CA VAL A 15 -18.00 -24.73 1.95
C VAL A 15 -16.80 -23.88 2.36
N PHE A 16 -15.66 -24.49 2.70
CA PHE A 16 -14.45 -23.79 3.12
C PHE A 16 -13.88 -22.88 2.01
N THR A 17 -13.85 -23.36 0.77
CA THR A 17 -13.37 -22.58 -0.39
C THR A 17 -14.31 -21.41 -0.73
N LEU A 18 -15.62 -21.58 -0.60
CA LEU A 18 -16.60 -20.51 -0.83
C LEU A 18 -16.55 -19.42 0.24
N THR A 19 -16.20 -19.75 1.49
CA THR A 19 -16.02 -18.77 2.57
C THR A 19 -14.69 -18.00 2.50
N SER A 20 -13.79 -18.34 1.57
CA SER A 20 -12.48 -17.70 1.43
C SER A 20 -12.52 -16.30 0.78
N CYS A 21 -13.67 -15.86 0.26
CA CYS A 21 -13.85 -14.48 -0.19
C CYS A 21 -14.02 -13.55 1.02
N ASN A 22 -12.91 -13.20 1.68
CA ASN A 22 -12.89 -12.17 2.70
C ASN A 22 -13.12 -10.79 2.07
N ARG A 23 -13.84 -9.92 2.78
CA ARG A 23 -13.94 -8.50 2.42
C ARG A 23 -12.55 -7.89 2.50
N ARG A 24 -12.11 -7.26 1.41
CA ARG A 24 -10.82 -6.58 1.32
C ARG A 24 -10.95 -5.14 1.80
N THR A 25 -10.02 -4.68 2.62
CA THR A 25 -9.81 -3.29 3.01
C THR A 25 -9.19 -2.50 1.85
N TYR A 26 -8.18 -3.08 1.20
CA TYR A 26 -7.48 -2.52 0.05
C TYR A 26 -7.90 -3.23 -1.23
N MET A 27 -8.16 -2.45 -2.26
CA MET A 27 -8.71 -2.93 -3.53
C MET A 27 -7.78 -3.92 -4.27
N ALA A 28 -6.47 -3.79 -4.07
CA ALA A 28 -5.45 -4.66 -4.68
C ALA A 28 -4.17 -4.70 -3.83
N ASP A 29 -3.39 -5.75 -4.03
CA ASP A 29 -2.00 -5.83 -3.56
C ASP A 29 -1.08 -5.15 -4.58
N GLY A 30 0.07 -4.64 -4.13
CA GLY A 30 1.06 -3.99 -4.99
C GLY A 30 1.83 -2.86 -4.32
N GLU A 31 2.72 -2.22 -5.10
CA GLU A 31 3.41 -0.99 -4.71
C GLU A 31 2.66 0.23 -5.24
N PHE A 32 2.35 1.16 -4.34
CA PHE A 32 1.69 2.43 -4.65
C PHE A 32 2.62 3.58 -4.31
N ILE A 33 2.80 4.51 -5.25
CA ILE A 33 3.64 5.69 -5.07
C ILE A 33 2.79 6.97 -5.19
N ALA A 34 2.99 7.89 -4.26
CA ALA A 34 2.36 9.20 -4.24
C ALA A 34 3.41 10.30 -4.08
N PHE A 35 3.14 11.45 -4.69
CA PHE A 35 3.99 12.63 -4.65
C PHE A 35 3.18 13.81 -4.11
N LYS A 36 3.83 14.68 -3.34
CA LYS A 36 3.25 15.95 -2.90
C LYS A 36 4.28 17.05 -3.03
N GLU A 37 3.94 18.09 -3.79
CA GLU A 37 4.67 19.34 -3.83
C GLU A 37 4.32 20.23 -2.64
N SER A 38 5.32 20.94 -2.11
CA SER A 38 5.15 21.93 -1.06
C SER A 38 6.28 22.97 -1.10
N LEU A 39 6.12 24.01 -0.28
CA LEU A 39 7.22 24.92 0.05
C LEU A 39 7.68 24.64 1.48
N ASN A 40 8.99 24.57 1.69
CA ASN A 40 9.62 24.53 3.00
C ASN A 40 10.61 25.68 3.12
N TYR A 41 10.36 26.60 4.06
CA TYR A 41 11.10 27.87 4.19
C TYR A 41 11.20 28.67 2.88
N GLY A 42 10.13 28.67 2.08
CA GLY A 42 10.08 29.37 0.79
C GLY A 42 10.79 28.64 -0.37
N ALA A 43 11.46 27.51 -0.11
CA ALA A 43 12.08 26.69 -1.13
C ALA A 43 11.17 25.52 -1.53
N PRO A 44 11.07 25.19 -2.84
CA PRO A 44 10.36 23.99 -3.31
C PRO A 44 10.83 22.70 -2.64
N GLN A 45 9.87 21.86 -2.26
CA GLN A 45 10.07 20.52 -1.72
C GLN A 45 9.10 19.53 -2.39
N ILE A 46 9.56 18.32 -2.65
CA ILE A 46 8.75 17.18 -3.08
C ILE A 46 8.82 16.10 -2.00
N THR A 47 7.67 15.68 -1.49
CA THR A 47 7.56 14.50 -0.63
C THR A 47 7.11 13.31 -1.47
N VAL A 48 7.84 12.20 -1.36
CA VAL A 48 7.55 10.92 -2.00
C VAL A 48 7.11 9.93 -0.92
N VAL A 49 5.99 9.24 -1.14
CA VAL A 49 5.53 8.15 -0.28
C VAL A 49 5.33 6.92 -1.15
N LYS A 50 6.00 5.81 -0.81
CA LYS A 50 5.75 4.50 -1.39
C LYS A 50 5.19 3.58 -0.30
N VAL A 51 4.13 2.83 -0.63
CA VAL A 51 3.51 1.82 0.25
C VAL A 51 3.41 0.50 -0.50
N THR A 52 3.79 -0.59 0.16
CA THR A 52 3.60 -1.96 -0.35
C THR A 52 2.47 -2.64 0.42
N ILE A 53 1.46 -3.13 -0.30
CA ILE A 53 0.29 -3.82 0.25
C ILE A 53 0.31 -5.27 -0.20
N GLU A 54 0.17 -6.20 0.74
CA GLU A 54 0.03 -7.63 0.47
C GLU A 54 -0.98 -8.27 1.41
N ASN A 55 -1.91 -9.06 0.87
CA ASN A 55 -2.93 -9.78 1.64
C ASN A 55 -3.71 -8.85 2.60
N ASP A 56 -4.09 -7.68 2.10
CA ASP A 56 -4.85 -6.68 2.86
C ASP A 56 -4.09 -6.00 4.01
N GLU A 57 -2.75 -6.14 4.04
CA GLU A 57 -1.88 -5.54 5.04
C GLU A 57 -0.82 -4.64 4.39
N ILE A 58 -0.51 -3.51 5.04
CA ILE A 58 0.64 -2.68 4.66
C ILE A 58 1.90 -3.40 5.16
N LYS A 59 2.75 -3.85 4.23
CA LYS A 59 4.01 -4.55 4.55
C LYS A 59 5.17 -3.60 4.77
N SER A 60 5.21 -2.51 4.04
CA SER A 60 6.28 -1.51 4.15
C SER A 60 5.81 -0.14 3.69
N PHE A 61 6.51 0.87 4.19
CA PHE A 61 6.43 2.23 3.70
C PHE A 61 7.83 2.81 3.53
N TYR A 62 7.98 3.67 2.53
CA TYR A 62 9.15 4.49 2.29
C TYR A 62 8.70 5.93 2.12
N ILE A 63 9.34 6.85 2.83
CA ILE A 63 9.02 8.28 2.79
C ILE A 63 10.32 9.03 2.58
N ASP A 64 10.33 9.92 1.60
CA ASP A 64 11.45 10.82 1.33
C ASP A 64 10.95 12.24 1.07
N CYS A 65 11.79 13.21 1.41
CA CYS A 65 11.53 14.63 1.22
C CYS A 65 12.74 15.25 0.52
N LEU A 66 12.61 15.46 -0.79
CA LEU A 66 13.63 16.13 -1.58
C LEU A 66 13.35 17.63 -1.56
N GLN A 67 14.25 18.40 -0.96
CA GLN A 67 14.10 19.84 -0.81
C GLN A 67 15.19 20.60 -1.58
N SER A 68 14.79 21.64 -2.30
CA SER A 68 15.71 22.58 -2.93
C SER A 68 16.31 23.58 -1.93
N THR A 69 17.47 24.14 -2.25
CA THR A 69 18.06 25.24 -1.47
C THR A 69 17.81 26.57 -2.18
N ALA A 70 17.30 27.55 -1.44
CA ALA A 70 17.18 28.91 -1.96
C ALA A 70 18.57 29.54 -2.11
N VAL A 71 18.87 30.08 -3.29
CA VAL A 71 20.06 30.91 -3.51
C VAL A 71 19.79 32.29 -2.92
N LYS A 72 20.66 32.77 -2.04
CA LYS A 72 20.62 34.17 -1.60
C LYS A 72 21.32 35.01 -2.67
N ASP A 73 20.58 35.87 -3.35
CA ASP A 73 21.19 36.95 -4.12
C ASP A 73 21.75 37.99 -3.15
N GLU A 74 23.07 38.20 -3.18
CA GLU A 74 23.77 39.21 -2.37
C GLU A 74 23.54 40.66 -2.86
N SER A 75 22.60 40.88 -3.79
CA SER A 75 22.37 42.18 -4.43
C SER A 75 21.50 43.16 -3.65
N ASN A 76 21.03 42.82 -2.44
CA ASN A 76 20.37 43.77 -1.55
C ASN A 76 20.84 43.60 -0.10
N THR A 77 21.75 44.49 0.30
CA THR A 77 21.98 44.88 1.69
C THR A 77 20.74 45.57 2.25
#